data_AF-A0A177ETF4-F1
#
_entry.id   AF-A0A177ETF4-F1
#
_cell.length_a   1.000
_cell.length_b   1.000
_cell.length_c   1.000
_cell.angle_alpha   90.00
_cell.angle_beta   90.00
_cell.angle_gamma   90.00
#
_symmetry.space_group_name_H-M   'P 1'
#
loop_
_entity.id
_entity.type
_entity.pdbx_description
1 polymer ?
#
loop_
_entity_poly.entity_id
_entity_poly.type
_entity_poly.pdbx_seq_one_letter_code
_entity_poly.pdbx_strand_id
1 'polypeptide(L)'
;MVTTRAKDRAQVQEAGAVDEKKTGTKRPRDEALKAKSTEPKTKQRRKDQVAKADEDNTKDARNDSSIDDKKSTPRSKGRPKKISSPHSQKIERLLQHFNALPLSDTNLEQPAKATPDTVLALLLNAILSSTRVSHNIAAKTTALVIKAGYHKLEVLKKSSWEERTEVLTEGGYTHYREKTATFMGQLAELVEEKYDGDLNNVVKTASQDRNKIRAELQKIKGIGDVGIDIFFTTAQHVWPCLAPWIDPRSLQTAEHIGLGTDVQALWEEVGLSPELMCRLACALMDKIGAESVQQAIPTVKPTSGVMAEKTFHYEQRRLENDLVALVPFEPGVHTAPFVEMIKTYPDMFTYIPFPVINDEADFLRKVYEGIHASPADCLFAVMDKVVSPEALDTSAKFAGVVSLTATNPVNAVTEVGAMIFPAFQRTHVATNAIGLLLFWTLDPPSTGGLGLRRVIWQSHAGNDVSRRAALRIGFEFEGIARWDRVFPRGKVALSAEALRLRNGTHEEQPGRHTAVYSIVWDEWEDKRPKIAAQMEKRK
;
A
#
# COMPACT_ATOMS: atom_id res chain seq x y z
N MET A 1 -17.22 -38.39 27.73
CA MET A 1 -16.86 -39.82 27.68
C MET A 1 -15.48 -39.92 27.05
N VAL A 2 -14.58 -40.72 27.61
CA VAL A 2 -13.17 -40.81 27.16
C VAL A 2 -13.01 -41.94 26.15
N THR A 3 -12.25 -41.73 25.07
CA THR A 3 -11.29 -42.72 24.55
C THR A 3 -10.21 -42.07 23.71
N THR A 4 -9.01 -42.66 23.78
CA THR A 4 -7.76 -42.26 23.13
C THR A 4 -7.22 -43.40 22.25
N ARG A 5 -6.10 -43.13 21.55
CA ARG A 5 -5.24 -43.99 20.69
C ARG A 5 -5.49 -43.77 19.19
N ALA A 6 -4.53 -43.40 18.34
CA ALA A 6 -3.06 -43.52 18.27
C ALA A 6 -2.52 -44.78 17.57
N LYS A 7 -1.72 -44.51 16.52
CA LYS A 7 -0.81 -45.36 15.73
C LYS A 7 -1.44 -46.45 14.86
N ASP A 8 -1.06 -46.44 13.58
CA ASP A 8 -0.17 -47.49 13.10
C ASP A 8 0.83 -47.01 12.03
N ARG A 9 1.87 -47.81 11.77
CA ARG A 9 3.06 -47.46 10.97
C ARG A 9 3.43 -48.64 10.07
N ALA A 10 3.54 -48.45 8.75
CA ALA A 10 4.19 -49.40 7.85
C ALA A 10 4.81 -48.70 6.62
N GLN A 11 5.94 -49.22 6.14
CA GLN A 11 6.75 -48.69 5.03
C GLN A 11 6.48 -49.47 3.72
N VAL A 12 7.42 -49.36 2.75
CA VAL A 12 7.64 -50.23 1.56
C VAL A 12 6.86 -49.74 0.30
N GLN A 13 7.46 -49.49 -0.88
CA GLN A 13 8.83 -49.69 -1.40
C GLN A 13 9.18 -48.68 -2.52
N GLU A 14 10.48 -48.50 -2.81
CA GLU A 14 10.98 -47.91 -4.07
C GLU A 14 10.96 -48.93 -5.22
N ALA A 15 10.79 -48.46 -6.47
CA ALA A 15 11.45 -49.00 -7.67
C ALA A 15 11.23 -48.11 -8.90
N GLY A 16 12.22 -48.04 -9.81
CA GLY A 16 11.96 -47.78 -11.23
C GLY A 16 12.42 -46.44 -11.82
N ALA A 17 13.73 -46.21 -11.88
CA ALA A 17 14.30 -45.26 -12.84
C ALA A 17 14.55 -45.97 -14.19
N VAL A 18 14.24 -45.31 -15.31
CA VAL A 18 14.77 -45.64 -16.64
C VAL A 18 15.16 -44.33 -17.35
N ASP A 19 16.44 -44.23 -17.68
CA ASP A 19 17.04 -43.22 -18.54
C ASP A 19 17.11 -43.76 -19.98
N GLU A 20 16.95 -42.91 -20.99
CA GLU A 20 17.84 -42.94 -22.16
C GLU A 20 17.72 -41.65 -23.02
N LYS A 21 18.85 -40.92 -23.15
CA LYS A 21 19.56 -40.54 -24.41
C LYS A 21 18.76 -39.86 -25.56
N LYS A 22 19.29 -38.93 -26.39
CA LYS A 22 20.59 -38.23 -26.52
C LYS A 22 20.43 -37.09 -27.56
N THR A 23 21.54 -36.40 -27.85
CA THR A 23 21.75 -35.42 -28.95
C THR A 23 21.18 -34.00 -28.70
N GLY A 24 21.90 -32.90 -28.92
CA GLY A 24 23.35 -32.72 -29.10
C GLY A 24 23.76 -32.07 -30.42
N THR A 25 23.75 -30.73 -30.47
CA THR A 25 24.49 -29.95 -31.48
C THR A 25 24.95 -28.61 -30.88
N LYS A 26 26.11 -28.10 -31.34
CA LYS A 26 26.80 -26.93 -30.77
C LYS A 26 27.53 -26.20 -31.91
N ARG A 27 27.67 -24.86 -31.81
CA ARG A 27 28.45 -23.94 -32.69
C ARG A 27 27.78 -23.55 -34.03
N PRO A 28 28.22 -22.46 -34.70
CA PRO A 28 29.31 -21.54 -34.35
C PRO A 28 28.92 -20.06 -34.13
N ARG A 29 29.95 -19.28 -33.80
CA ARG A 29 30.02 -17.82 -33.74
C ARG A 29 30.97 -17.43 -34.88
N ASP A 30 30.57 -16.49 -35.73
CA ASP A 30 31.46 -15.89 -36.75
C ASP A 30 31.59 -14.38 -36.54
N GLU A 31 32.77 -13.86 -36.85
CA GLU A 31 33.13 -12.43 -36.82
C GLU A 31 33.36 -11.90 -38.24
N ALA A 32 33.58 -10.58 -38.34
CA ALA A 32 34.21 -9.82 -39.43
C ALA A 32 33.31 -9.24 -40.55
N LEU A 33 33.61 -8.07 -41.15
CA LEU A 33 34.48 -6.92 -40.80
C LEU A 33 34.19 -5.72 -41.77
N LYS A 34 34.24 -4.46 -41.27
CA LYS A 34 34.46 -3.19 -42.03
C LYS A 34 33.34 -2.76 -43.03
N ALA A 35 33.18 -1.49 -43.44
CA ALA A 35 34.09 -0.32 -43.44
C ALA A 35 33.41 1.05 -43.15
N LYS A 36 34.18 2.14 -43.25
CA LYS A 36 33.90 3.53 -42.78
C LYS A 36 33.33 4.49 -43.85
N SER A 37 32.62 5.54 -43.39
CA SER A 37 32.68 6.93 -43.92
C SER A 37 32.03 7.93 -42.94
N THR A 38 32.75 8.54 -41.99
CA THR A 38 33.35 9.91 -42.07
C THR A 38 32.58 10.98 -42.89
N GLU A 39 31.77 11.80 -42.20
CA GLU A 39 31.94 13.25 -41.92
C GLU A 39 32.37 14.27 -43.03
N PRO A 40 32.30 15.62 -42.82
CA PRO A 40 31.61 16.46 -41.79
C PRO A 40 30.93 17.74 -42.36
N LYS A 41 30.52 18.69 -41.48
CA LYS A 41 30.55 20.20 -41.57
C LYS A 41 29.26 20.87 -41.02
N THR A 42 29.22 22.05 -40.36
CA THR A 42 30.23 22.95 -39.73
C THR A 42 29.56 23.91 -38.71
N LYS A 43 30.35 24.42 -37.76
CA LYS A 43 30.08 25.45 -36.73
C LYS A 43 29.61 26.84 -37.23
N GLN A 44 28.85 27.56 -36.38
CA GLN A 44 29.01 29.00 -36.00
C GLN A 44 28.00 29.30 -34.87
N ARG A 45 28.26 29.89 -33.68
CA ARG A 45 29.30 30.74 -33.06
C ARG A 45 29.14 32.26 -33.24
N ARG A 46 28.61 32.95 -32.21
CA ARG A 46 28.86 34.33 -31.68
C ARG A 46 27.75 34.68 -30.66
N LYS A 47 27.84 35.62 -29.71
CA LYS A 47 28.89 36.21 -28.83
C LYS A 47 28.25 37.42 -28.12
N ASP A 48 28.40 37.48 -26.79
CA ASP A 48 28.63 38.63 -25.87
C ASP A 48 27.92 40.02 -26.00
N GLN A 49 27.83 40.66 -24.81
CA GLN A 49 27.63 42.09 -24.44
C GLN A 49 26.18 42.51 -24.09
N VAL A 50 25.81 43.10 -22.92
CA VAL A 50 26.41 43.95 -21.83
C VAL A 50 26.03 45.44 -21.91
N ALA A 51 25.20 45.90 -20.95
CA ALA A 51 25.12 47.22 -20.28
C ALA A 51 24.10 47.06 -19.10
N LYS A 52 24.29 47.54 -17.85
CA LYS A 52 24.40 48.93 -17.33
C LYS A 52 23.20 49.83 -17.72
N ALA A 53 22.63 50.72 -16.90
CA ALA A 53 22.96 51.29 -15.57
C ALA A 53 21.68 51.95 -14.96
N ASP A 54 21.56 52.47 -13.73
CA ASP A 54 22.12 52.25 -12.36
C ASP A 54 21.25 53.14 -11.38
N GLU A 55 21.44 53.10 -10.04
CA GLU A 55 20.90 54.02 -8.96
C GLU A 55 19.39 53.98 -8.59
N ASP A 56 18.89 53.91 -7.33
CA ASP A 56 19.25 54.42 -5.97
C ASP A 56 18.41 55.64 -5.52
N ASN A 57 17.55 55.49 -4.50
CA ASN A 57 17.65 56.26 -3.25
C ASN A 57 16.79 55.68 -2.11
N THR A 58 17.10 56.08 -0.89
CA THR A 58 16.66 55.50 0.39
C THR A 58 16.03 56.61 1.29
N LYS A 59 15.59 56.23 2.52
CA LYS A 59 15.41 57.09 3.73
C LYS A 59 14.06 57.84 3.88
N ASP A 60 13.56 58.11 5.10
CA ASP A 60 13.78 57.51 6.44
C ASP A 60 12.68 58.00 7.43
N ALA A 61 12.66 57.42 8.64
CA ALA A 61 12.29 58.05 9.92
C ALA A 61 10.80 58.42 10.23
N ARG A 62 10.35 58.49 11.49
CA ARG A 62 10.62 57.76 12.77
C ARG A 62 9.70 58.32 13.88
N ASN A 63 9.66 57.63 15.03
CA ASN A 63 9.21 58.11 16.37
C ASN A 63 7.69 58.35 16.59
N ASP A 64 7.14 58.29 17.81
CA ASP A 64 7.51 57.62 19.09
C ASP A 64 6.32 57.76 20.09
N SER A 65 6.25 56.91 21.14
CA SER A 65 5.58 57.09 22.47
C SER A 65 4.11 57.64 22.59
N SER A 66 3.27 57.35 23.59
CA SER A 66 3.22 56.38 24.71
C SER A 66 1.86 56.47 25.48
N ILE A 67 1.45 55.39 26.17
CA ILE A 67 0.72 55.35 27.47
C ILE A 67 -0.84 55.53 27.56
N ASP A 68 -1.41 54.68 28.42
CA ASP A 68 -2.64 54.74 29.26
C ASP A 68 -4.04 54.16 28.89
N ASP A 69 -4.66 53.64 29.96
CA ASP A 69 -5.88 52.82 30.05
C ASP A 69 -7.22 53.56 29.86
N LYS A 70 -8.18 52.92 29.16
CA LYS A 70 -9.44 52.39 29.77
C LYS A 70 -10.44 51.79 28.75
N LYS A 71 -10.69 50.50 28.92
CA LYS A 71 -12.02 49.84 29.00
C LYS A 71 -13.16 50.42 28.11
N SER A 72 -13.28 49.94 26.88
CA SER A 72 -14.59 49.80 26.20
C SER A 72 -14.61 48.53 25.34
N THR A 73 -15.67 47.74 25.45
CA THR A 73 -15.92 46.56 24.61
C THR A 73 -16.72 46.96 23.37
N PRO A 74 -16.28 46.57 22.18
CA PRO A 74 -17.20 46.33 21.07
C PRO A 74 -17.14 44.89 20.58
N ARG A 75 -18.30 44.40 20.14
CA ARG A 75 -18.51 43.09 19.50
C ARG A 75 -17.57 42.85 18.31
N SER A 76 -17.08 41.61 18.22
CA SER A 76 -16.77 40.85 17.00
C SER A 76 -16.34 41.62 15.74
N LYS A 77 -15.04 41.56 15.44
CA LYS A 77 -14.59 41.38 14.05
C LYS A 77 -13.95 39.99 13.95
N GLY A 78 -14.64 39.08 13.27
CA GLY A 78 -14.13 37.74 13.01
C GLY A 78 -12.83 37.83 12.23
N ARG A 79 -11.82 37.05 12.65
CA ARG A 79 -10.59 36.84 11.89
C ARG A 79 -11.00 36.38 10.47
N PRO A 80 -10.50 36.99 9.38
CA PRO A 80 -10.88 36.55 8.05
C PRO A 80 -10.44 35.09 7.89
N LYS A 81 -11.39 34.20 7.55
CA LYS A 81 -11.05 32.83 7.19
C LYS A 81 -10.12 32.92 5.97
N LYS A 82 -8.85 32.51 6.13
CA LYS A 82 -7.96 32.25 4.99
C LYS A 82 -8.73 31.31 4.05
N ILE A 83 -9.00 31.75 2.83
CA ILE A 83 -9.53 30.87 1.79
C ILE A 83 -8.43 29.83 1.58
N SER A 84 -8.67 28.57 1.94
CA SER A 84 -7.64 27.53 1.81
C SER A 84 -7.25 27.41 0.35
N SER A 85 -5.95 27.46 0.08
CA SER A 85 -5.46 27.22 -1.28
C SER A 85 -5.79 25.77 -1.67
N PRO A 86 -5.81 25.45 -2.97
CA PRO A 86 -5.90 24.06 -3.40
C PRO A 86 -4.80 23.19 -2.79
N HIS A 87 -3.62 23.74 -2.49
CA HIS A 87 -2.51 23.03 -1.83
C HIS A 87 -2.84 22.73 -0.37
N SER A 88 -3.40 23.69 0.37
CA SER A 88 -3.67 23.53 1.81
C SER A 88 -4.66 22.39 2.07
N GLN A 89 -5.64 22.20 1.18
CA GLN A 89 -6.57 21.06 1.27
C GLN A 89 -5.89 19.71 0.99
N LYS A 90 -4.85 19.65 0.15
CA LYS A 90 -4.04 18.43 -0.04
C LYS A 90 -3.20 18.13 1.20
N ILE A 91 -2.55 19.16 1.75
CA ILE A 91 -1.72 19.05 2.95
C ILE A 91 -2.58 18.61 4.14
N GLU A 92 -3.75 19.22 4.36
CA GLU A 92 -4.70 18.78 5.40
C GLU A 92 -5.06 17.30 5.28
N ARG A 93 -5.33 16.79 4.07
CA ARG A 93 -5.64 15.36 3.84
C ARG A 93 -4.44 14.44 4.08
N LEU A 94 -3.24 14.83 3.63
CA LEU A 94 -2.00 14.09 3.91
C LEU A 94 -1.77 14.01 5.43
N LEU A 95 -1.96 15.11 6.16
CA LEU A 95 -1.82 15.16 7.62
C LEU A 95 -2.92 14.38 8.37
N GLN A 96 -4.13 14.29 7.80
CA GLN A 96 -5.21 13.45 8.36
C GLN A 96 -4.92 11.95 8.19
N HIS A 97 -4.39 11.54 7.03
CA HIS A 97 -4.04 10.14 6.75
C HIS A 97 -2.77 9.72 7.50
N PHE A 98 -1.72 10.54 7.45
CA PHE A 98 -0.44 10.34 8.14
C PHE A 98 -0.42 11.13 9.47
N ASN A 99 -1.39 10.87 10.35
CA ASN A 99 -1.52 11.58 11.63
C ASN A 99 -0.59 11.07 12.75
N ALA A 100 0.03 9.91 12.56
CA ALA A 100 1.01 9.34 13.50
C ALA A 100 2.32 10.15 13.52
N LEU A 101 3.04 10.11 14.64
CA LEU A 101 4.43 10.57 14.67
C LEU A 101 5.37 9.39 14.36
N PRO A 102 6.58 9.62 13.84
CA PRO A 102 7.54 8.55 13.64
C PRO A 102 7.72 7.70 14.91
N LEU A 103 7.60 6.39 14.76
CA LEU A 103 7.73 5.37 15.82
C LEU A 103 6.61 5.37 16.89
N SER A 104 5.49 6.08 16.72
CA SER A 104 4.39 6.06 17.70
C SER A 104 3.60 4.75 17.74
N ASP A 105 3.84 3.85 16.78
CA ASP A 105 3.32 2.48 16.69
C ASP A 105 4.19 1.43 17.40
N THR A 106 5.31 1.87 18.01
CA THR A 106 6.30 1.00 18.66
C THR A 106 6.23 1.07 20.20
N ASN A 107 7.03 0.27 20.90
CA ASN A 107 7.15 0.31 22.36
C ASN A 107 7.92 1.55 22.91
N LEU A 108 8.11 2.61 22.12
CA LEU A 108 8.79 3.84 22.54
C LEU A 108 7.90 4.71 23.43
N GLU A 109 8.37 5.05 24.63
CA GLU A 109 7.54 5.70 25.67
C GLU A 109 7.17 7.16 25.36
N GLN A 110 8.05 7.93 24.71
CA GLN A 110 7.89 9.38 24.52
C GLN A 110 8.30 9.86 23.10
N PRO A 111 7.67 9.33 22.02
CA PRO A 111 8.05 9.61 20.63
C PRO A 111 7.92 11.09 20.21
N ALA A 112 7.15 11.89 20.95
CA ALA A 112 6.96 13.32 20.70
C ALA A 112 8.00 14.23 21.39
N LYS A 113 8.95 13.68 22.16
CA LYS A 113 9.96 14.47 22.90
C LYS A 113 11.38 14.09 22.52
N ALA A 114 12.27 15.07 22.56
CA ALA A 114 13.71 14.93 22.35
C ALA A 114 14.42 14.26 23.54
N THR A 115 13.95 13.09 23.98
CA THR A 115 14.70 12.27 24.96
C THR A 115 15.88 11.58 24.27
N PRO A 116 16.95 11.19 25.01
CA PRO A 116 18.05 10.41 24.43
C PRO A 116 17.52 9.13 23.74
N ASP A 117 16.61 8.44 24.42
CA ASP A 117 15.91 7.24 23.96
C ASP A 117 15.18 7.44 22.62
N THR A 118 14.39 8.50 22.48
CA THR A 118 13.65 8.80 21.24
C THR A 118 14.59 9.14 20.09
N VAL A 119 15.64 9.92 20.35
CA VAL A 119 16.61 10.30 19.31
C VAL A 119 17.43 9.10 18.84
N LEU A 120 17.85 8.21 19.75
CA LEU A 120 18.53 6.96 19.41
C LEU A 120 17.60 6.01 18.63
N ALA A 121 16.32 5.90 19.01
CA ALA A 121 15.33 5.13 18.25
C ALA A 121 15.16 5.64 16.81
N LEU A 122 15.06 6.96 16.61
CA LEU A 122 14.96 7.58 15.28
C LEU A 122 16.22 7.36 14.44
N LEU A 123 17.41 7.40 15.05
CA LEU A 123 18.66 7.13 14.35
C LEU A 123 18.79 5.65 13.95
N LEU A 124 18.42 4.72 14.83
CA LEU A 124 18.39 3.29 14.53
C LEU A 124 17.41 2.98 13.40
N ASN A 125 16.22 3.59 13.43
CA ASN A 125 15.23 3.50 12.34
C ASN A 125 15.81 3.98 11.00
N ALA A 126 16.52 5.10 11.01
CA ALA A 126 17.15 5.66 9.82
C ALA A 126 18.27 4.77 9.25
N ILE A 127 19.11 4.18 10.12
CA ILE A 127 20.14 3.20 9.71
C ILE A 127 19.49 2.00 9.01
N LEU A 128 18.48 1.38 9.64
CA LEU A 128 17.77 0.21 9.09
C LEU A 128 17.07 0.53 7.76
N SER A 129 16.37 1.66 7.70
CA SER A 129 15.60 2.11 6.52
C SER A 129 16.46 2.59 5.36
N SER A 130 17.73 2.93 5.58
CA SER A 130 18.64 3.42 4.54
C SER A 130 19.24 2.34 3.62
N THR A 131 19.01 1.06 3.93
CA THR A 131 19.59 -0.07 3.19
C THR A 131 18.63 -0.63 2.13
N ARG A 132 19.12 -1.51 1.25
CA ARG A 132 18.32 -2.16 0.21
C ARG A 132 17.49 -3.31 0.79
N VAL A 133 16.51 -2.96 1.63
CA VAL A 133 15.47 -3.83 2.18
C VAL A 133 14.08 -3.23 1.89
N SER A 134 13.00 -3.99 2.08
CA SER A 134 11.65 -3.43 1.96
C SER A 134 11.29 -2.57 3.17
N HIS A 135 10.41 -1.57 2.97
CA HIS A 135 9.92 -0.71 4.06
C HIS A 135 9.28 -1.51 5.21
N ASN A 136 8.58 -2.60 4.90
CA ASN A 136 7.99 -3.51 5.90
C ASN A 136 9.09 -4.22 6.74
N ILE A 137 10.14 -4.76 6.10
CA ILE A 137 11.28 -5.35 6.82
C ILE A 137 11.96 -4.31 7.71
N ALA A 138 12.19 -3.10 7.21
CA ALA A 138 12.78 -2.02 8.00
C ALA A 138 11.90 -1.68 9.22
N ALA A 139 10.61 -1.41 9.04
CA ALA A 139 9.67 -1.07 10.11
C ALA A 139 9.56 -2.19 11.15
N LYS A 140 9.38 -3.45 10.72
CA LYS A 140 9.34 -4.63 11.60
C LYS A 140 10.64 -4.75 12.42
N THR A 141 11.79 -4.57 11.76
CA THR A 141 13.09 -4.65 12.44
C THR A 141 13.27 -3.52 13.44
N THR A 142 12.90 -2.29 13.10
CA THR A 142 12.90 -1.14 14.02
C THR A 142 12.04 -1.41 15.25
N ALA A 143 10.81 -1.92 15.07
CA ALA A 143 9.91 -2.26 16.17
C ALA A 143 10.52 -3.34 17.10
N LEU A 144 11.19 -4.36 16.56
CA LEU A 144 11.87 -5.39 17.34
C LEU A 144 13.12 -4.86 18.07
N VAL A 145 13.92 -3.99 17.42
CA VAL A 145 15.06 -3.29 18.04
C VAL A 145 14.61 -2.40 19.20
N ILE A 146 13.46 -1.72 19.06
CA ILE A 146 12.86 -0.93 20.14
C ILE A 146 12.33 -1.84 21.26
N LYS A 147 11.64 -2.93 20.93
CA LYS A 147 11.13 -3.94 21.87
C LYS A 147 12.26 -4.63 22.66
N ALA A 148 13.42 -4.87 22.05
CA ALA A 148 14.62 -5.36 22.70
C ALA A 148 15.32 -4.33 23.61
N GLY A 149 14.79 -3.10 23.68
CA GLY A 149 15.33 -2.02 24.51
C GLY A 149 16.56 -1.33 23.94
N TYR A 150 17.00 -1.64 22.72
CA TYR A 150 18.23 -1.07 22.11
C TYR A 150 18.15 0.42 21.77
N HIS A 151 16.97 1.04 21.90
CA HIS A 151 16.82 2.49 21.90
C HIS A 151 17.32 3.14 23.21
N LYS A 152 17.55 2.35 24.27
CA LYS A 152 18.13 2.78 25.55
C LYS A 152 19.62 2.47 25.53
N LEU A 153 20.47 3.50 25.59
CA LEU A 153 21.92 3.38 25.39
C LEU A 153 22.55 2.30 26.28
N GLU A 154 22.20 2.28 27.57
CA GLU A 154 22.69 1.31 28.55
C GLU A 154 22.38 -0.16 28.21
N VAL A 155 21.29 -0.42 27.48
CA VAL A 155 20.91 -1.78 27.04
C VAL A 155 21.70 -2.11 25.76
N LEU A 156 21.76 -1.18 24.81
CA LEU A 156 22.49 -1.37 23.57
C LEU A 156 24.00 -1.61 23.83
N LYS A 157 24.61 -0.83 24.73
CA LYS A 157 26.01 -0.95 25.16
C LYS A 157 26.33 -2.28 25.84
N LYS A 158 25.38 -2.86 26.58
CA LYS A 158 25.55 -4.15 27.27
C LYS A 158 25.25 -5.37 26.39
N SER A 159 24.52 -5.18 25.29
CA SER A 159 24.22 -6.28 24.37
C SER A 159 25.49 -6.82 23.70
N SER A 160 25.50 -8.12 23.45
CA SER A 160 26.49 -8.82 22.63
C SER A 160 26.23 -8.58 21.13
N TRP A 161 27.20 -8.96 20.29
CA TRP A 161 27.02 -8.89 18.84
C TRP A 161 26.02 -9.94 18.35
N GLU A 162 25.99 -11.09 19.03
CA GLU A 162 25.11 -12.23 18.80
C GLU A 162 23.65 -11.86 19.05
N GLU A 163 23.31 -11.28 20.21
CA GLU A 163 21.95 -10.83 20.54
C GLU A 163 21.45 -9.79 19.53
N ARG A 164 22.29 -8.80 19.17
CA ARG A 164 21.94 -7.82 18.14
C ARG A 164 21.69 -8.49 16.78
N THR A 165 22.49 -9.48 16.42
CA THR A 165 22.34 -10.25 15.18
C THR A 165 21.06 -11.09 15.16
N GLU A 166 20.66 -11.65 16.31
CA GLU A 166 19.42 -12.40 16.47
C GLU A 166 18.17 -11.52 16.29
N VAL A 167 18.11 -10.36 16.98
CA VAL A 167 17.00 -9.39 16.85
C VAL A 167 16.85 -8.89 15.40
N LEU A 168 17.97 -8.61 14.72
CA LEU A 168 17.95 -8.24 13.30
C LEU A 168 17.49 -9.41 12.40
N THR A 169 17.79 -10.67 12.78
CA THR A 169 17.31 -11.87 12.06
C THR A 169 15.81 -12.05 12.21
N GLU A 170 15.25 -11.88 13.41
CA GLU A 170 13.80 -11.94 13.67
C GLU A 170 13.03 -10.87 12.85
N GLY A 171 13.63 -9.69 12.66
CA GLY A 171 13.11 -8.64 11.78
C GLY A 171 13.09 -8.98 10.28
N GLY A 172 13.77 -10.05 9.85
CA GLY A 172 13.97 -10.40 8.45
C GLY A 172 15.12 -9.65 7.78
N TYR A 173 15.94 -8.94 8.56
CA TYR A 173 17.06 -8.12 8.09
C TYR A 173 18.32 -8.96 7.78
N THR A 174 18.12 -10.18 7.28
CA THR A 174 19.10 -11.28 7.29
C THR A 174 20.36 -10.99 6.48
N HIS A 175 20.27 -10.27 5.37
CA HIS A 175 21.42 -9.99 4.48
C HIS A 175 22.43 -8.98 5.06
N TYR A 176 22.02 -8.13 6.00
CA TYR A 176 22.87 -7.06 6.55
C TYR A 176 23.05 -7.15 8.07
N ARG A 177 22.35 -8.08 8.75
CA ARG A 177 22.33 -8.28 10.21
C ARG A 177 23.71 -8.16 10.88
N GLU A 178 24.72 -8.86 10.37
CA GLU A 178 26.04 -9.00 10.99
C GLU A 178 26.80 -7.68 11.01
N LYS A 179 26.80 -6.99 9.87
CA LYS A 179 27.43 -5.68 9.69
C LYS A 179 26.69 -4.60 10.48
N THR A 180 25.36 -4.64 10.49
CA THR A 180 24.55 -3.68 11.26
C THR A 180 24.66 -3.93 12.77
N ALA A 181 24.76 -5.19 13.24
CA ALA A 181 25.04 -5.50 14.64
C ALA A 181 26.41 -4.97 15.10
N THR A 182 27.44 -4.98 14.24
CA THR A 182 28.71 -4.30 14.51
C THR A 182 28.53 -2.79 14.59
N PHE A 183 27.84 -2.18 13.62
CA PHE A 183 27.61 -0.72 13.61
C PHE A 183 26.76 -0.23 14.79
N MET A 184 25.79 -1.02 15.26
CA MET A 184 25.00 -0.71 16.45
C MET A 184 25.83 -0.71 17.74
N GLY A 185 26.83 -1.62 17.86
CA GLY A 185 27.80 -1.57 18.96
C GLY A 185 28.68 -0.31 18.90
N GLN A 186 29.27 -0.04 17.74
CA GLN A 186 30.09 1.16 17.50
C GLN A 186 29.31 2.48 17.69
N LEU A 187 28.00 2.47 17.42
CA LEU A 187 27.12 3.60 17.71
C LEU A 187 27.00 3.84 19.21
N ALA A 188 26.85 2.80 20.03
CA ALA A 188 26.76 2.96 21.48
C ALA A 188 28.06 3.53 22.08
N GLU A 189 29.21 3.00 21.65
CA GLU A 189 30.54 3.52 22.01
C GLU A 189 30.67 5.01 21.64
N LEU A 190 30.33 5.36 20.39
CA LEU A 190 30.42 6.74 19.90
C LEU A 190 29.47 7.71 20.61
N VAL A 191 28.25 7.28 20.98
CA VAL A 191 27.28 8.12 21.70
C VAL A 191 27.73 8.36 23.13
N GLU A 192 28.26 7.34 23.80
CA GLU A 192 28.85 7.45 25.13
C GLU A 192 30.03 8.43 25.13
N GLU A 193 31.06 8.15 24.32
CA GLU A 193 32.37 8.84 24.40
C GLU A 193 32.35 10.27 23.87
N LYS A 194 31.57 10.54 22.82
CA LYS A 194 31.63 11.80 22.08
C LYS A 194 30.42 12.71 22.29
N TYR A 195 29.29 12.13 22.69
CA TYR A 195 28.04 12.86 22.88
C TYR A 195 27.51 12.74 24.31
N ASP A 196 28.36 12.39 25.29
CA ASP A 196 28.03 12.28 26.72
C ASP A 196 26.79 11.41 26.99
N GLY A 197 26.62 10.34 26.22
CA GLY A 197 25.47 9.43 26.30
C GLY A 197 24.16 9.94 25.68
N ASP A 198 24.13 11.15 25.11
CA ASP A 198 22.92 11.79 24.59
C ASP A 198 23.15 12.41 23.20
N LEU A 199 22.55 11.81 22.17
CA LEU A 199 22.58 12.32 20.79
C LEU A 199 22.04 13.75 20.63
N ASN A 200 21.22 14.28 21.56
CA ASN A 200 20.84 15.70 21.54
C ASN A 200 22.03 16.65 21.65
N ASN A 201 23.18 16.19 22.18
CA ASN A 201 24.42 16.97 22.20
C ASN A 201 24.98 17.23 20.80
N VAL A 202 24.59 16.47 19.77
CA VAL A 202 24.89 16.78 18.36
C VAL A 202 24.35 18.17 17.98
N VAL A 203 23.10 18.48 18.34
CA VAL A 203 22.46 19.77 18.03
C VAL A 203 23.17 20.93 18.75
N LYS A 204 23.59 20.72 20.00
CA LYS A 204 24.35 21.70 20.80
C LYS A 204 25.71 21.99 20.16
N THR A 205 26.49 20.95 19.88
CA THR A 205 27.82 21.03 19.25
C THR A 205 27.75 21.65 17.85
N ALA A 206 26.73 21.30 17.07
CA ALA A 206 26.47 21.89 15.76
C ALA A 206 25.91 23.33 15.82
N SER A 207 25.64 23.88 17.00
CA SER A 207 25.01 25.21 17.16
C SER A 207 23.70 25.35 16.39
N GLN A 208 22.89 24.29 16.34
CA GLN A 208 21.64 24.19 15.55
C GLN A 208 21.80 24.34 14.03
N ASP A 209 23.02 24.37 13.49
CA ASP A 209 23.28 24.46 12.04
C ASP A 209 23.06 23.09 11.37
N ARG A 210 22.09 23.02 10.45
CA ARG A 210 21.69 21.80 9.73
C ARG A 210 22.84 21.11 8.97
N ASN A 211 23.78 21.88 8.41
CA ASN A 211 24.93 21.34 7.69
C ASN A 211 25.97 20.75 8.66
N LYS A 212 26.19 21.42 9.80
CA LYS A 212 27.04 20.87 10.87
C LYS A 212 26.41 19.63 11.51
N ILE A 213 25.10 19.59 11.73
CA ILE A 213 24.39 18.39 12.20
C ILE A 213 24.62 17.24 11.21
N ARG A 214 24.46 17.47 9.90
CA ARG A 214 24.76 16.45 8.87
C ARG A 214 26.21 15.95 8.97
N ALA A 215 27.17 16.87 9.07
CA ALA A 215 28.59 16.52 9.19
C ALA A 215 28.92 15.72 10.48
N GLU A 216 28.21 15.95 11.58
CA GLU A 216 28.35 15.13 12.79
C GLU A 216 27.72 13.74 12.65
N LEU A 217 26.54 13.64 12.01
CA LEU A 217 25.87 12.36 11.75
C LEU A 217 26.64 11.50 10.72
N GLN A 218 27.27 12.11 9.70
CA GLN A 218 28.12 11.41 8.71
C GLN A 218 29.34 10.69 9.35
N LYS A 219 29.71 11.01 10.60
CA LYS A 219 30.78 10.31 11.34
C LYS A 219 30.32 8.96 11.90
N ILE A 220 29.02 8.73 12.01
CA ILE A 220 28.42 7.51 12.55
C ILE A 220 28.56 6.37 11.51
N LYS A 221 29.07 5.21 11.92
CA LYS A 221 29.19 4.06 11.02
C LYS A 221 27.82 3.48 10.70
N GLY A 222 27.60 3.17 9.42
CA GLY A 222 26.35 2.57 8.94
C GLY A 222 25.29 3.57 8.45
N ILE A 223 25.47 4.88 8.64
CA ILE A 223 24.59 5.89 8.06
C ILE A 223 25.28 6.59 6.89
N GLY A 224 24.61 6.63 5.74
CA GLY A 224 24.99 7.45 4.57
C GLY A 224 24.02 8.61 4.39
N ASP A 225 24.19 9.41 3.33
CA ASP A 225 23.34 10.59 3.09
C ASP A 225 21.84 10.27 3.08
N VAL A 226 21.43 9.16 2.45
CA VAL A 226 20.04 8.67 2.48
C VAL A 226 19.53 8.39 3.89
N GLY A 227 20.38 7.84 4.77
CA GLY A 227 20.01 7.61 6.17
C GLY A 227 19.89 8.92 6.93
N ILE A 228 20.75 9.90 6.66
CA ILE A 228 20.65 11.23 7.28
C ILE A 228 19.42 11.99 6.76
N ASP A 229 19.06 11.81 5.50
CA ASP A 229 17.84 12.37 4.92
C ASP A 229 16.58 11.79 5.61
N ILE A 230 16.53 10.47 5.82
CA ILE A 230 15.46 9.80 6.59
C ILE A 230 15.44 10.27 8.05
N PHE A 231 16.61 10.41 8.69
CA PHE A 231 16.71 10.92 10.05
C PHE A 231 16.24 12.38 10.13
N PHE A 232 16.61 13.25 9.19
CA PHE A 232 16.15 14.65 9.16
C PHE A 232 14.64 14.73 8.95
N THR A 233 14.10 13.93 8.04
CA THR A 233 12.66 13.80 7.81
C THR A 233 11.91 13.39 9.08
N THR A 234 12.40 12.37 9.80
CA THR A 234 11.72 11.79 10.97
C THR A 234 12.05 12.44 12.32
N ALA A 235 13.11 13.26 12.43
CA ALA A 235 13.52 13.89 13.68
C ALA A 235 13.14 15.39 13.78
N GLN A 236 12.66 16.04 12.72
CA GLN A 236 12.41 17.49 12.75
C GLN A 236 11.32 17.94 13.76
N HIS A 237 10.46 17.04 14.24
CA HIS A 237 9.52 17.35 15.34
C HIS A 237 10.19 17.41 16.72
N VAL A 238 11.24 16.62 16.95
CA VAL A 238 12.04 16.65 18.20
C VAL A 238 13.24 17.58 18.11
N TRP A 239 13.80 17.80 16.92
CA TRP A 239 14.86 18.76 16.63
C TRP A 239 14.35 19.86 15.67
N PRO A 240 13.60 20.88 16.16
CA PRO A 240 13.01 21.93 15.31
C PRO A 240 13.98 22.70 14.40
N CYS A 241 15.27 22.76 14.73
CA CYS A 241 16.31 23.35 13.87
C CYS A 241 16.49 22.64 12.51
N LEU A 242 16.00 21.40 12.39
CA LEU A 242 15.94 20.69 11.12
C LEU A 242 14.78 21.15 10.24
N ALA A 243 13.71 21.72 10.80
CA ALA A 243 12.57 22.19 10.03
C ALA A 243 12.89 23.53 9.32
N PRO A 244 12.29 23.80 8.14
CA PRO A 244 11.61 22.81 7.30
C PRO A 244 12.62 21.92 6.56
N TRP A 245 12.40 20.60 6.60
CA TRP A 245 13.13 19.62 5.79
C TRP A 245 12.17 18.72 5.00
N ILE A 246 12.47 18.59 3.71
CA ILE A 246 11.98 17.54 2.82
C ILE A 246 13.21 17.07 2.03
N ASP A 247 13.45 15.76 1.97
CA ASP A 247 14.57 15.23 1.20
C ASP A 247 14.33 15.34 -0.34
N PRO A 248 15.38 15.24 -1.18
CA PRO A 248 15.24 15.42 -2.62
C PRO A 248 14.30 14.44 -3.32
N ARG A 249 14.07 13.24 -2.76
CA ARG A 249 13.14 12.25 -3.33
C ARG A 249 11.70 12.55 -2.91
N SER A 250 11.48 12.91 -1.65
CA SER A 250 10.17 13.35 -1.15
C SER A 250 9.72 14.66 -1.80
N LEU A 251 10.65 15.54 -2.21
CA LEU A 251 10.35 16.71 -3.04
C LEU A 251 9.86 16.34 -4.45
N GLN A 252 10.39 15.29 -5.06
CA GLN A 252 9.86 14.78 -6.34
C GLN A 252 8.45 14.20 -6.15
N THR A 253 8.17 13.55 -5.01
CA THR A 253 6.79 13.17 -4.65
C THR A 253 5.91 14.42 -4.54
N ALA A 254 6.34 15.46 -3.82
CA ALA A 254 5.59 16.71 -3.64
C ALA A 254 5.26 17.41 -4.97
N GLU A 255 6.24 17.47 -5.88
CA GLU A 255 6.04 17.97 -7.24
C GLU A 255 5.04 17.12 -8.03
N HIS A 256 5.23 15.80 -8.04
CA HIS A 256 4.35 14.87 -8.74
C HIS A 256 2.90 14.97 -8.24
N ILE A 257 2.71 15.13 -6.92
CA ILE A 257 1.37 15.29 -6.34
C ILE A 257 0.81 16.72 -6.44
N GLY A 258 1.53 17.63 -7.09
CA GLY A 258 1.13 19.01 -7.33
C GLY A 258 1.01 19.83 -6.03
N LEU A 259 1.89 19.59 -5.07
CA LEU A 259 2.22 20.54 -3.99
C LEU A 259 3.32 21.51 -4.42
N GLY A 260 4.14 21.10 -5.39
CA GLY A 260 5.32 21.85 -5.85
C GLY A 260 6.57 21.54 -5.05
N THR A 261 7.66 22.24 -5.35
CA THR A 261 9.00 22.01 -4.79
C THR A 261 9.47 23.10 -3.82
N ASP A 262 8.66 24.14 -3.59
CA ASP A 262 8.97 25.22 -2.66
C ASP A 262 8.76 24.80 -1.20
N VAL A 263 9.86 24.42 -0.54
CA VAL A 263 9.89 24.01 0.87
C VAL A 263 9.40 25.12 1.82
N GLN A 264 9.60 26.41 1.50
CA GLN A 264 9.13 27.51 2.35
C GLN A 264 7.63 27.74 2.22
N ALA A 265 7.08 27.62 1.00
CA ALA A 265 5.63 27.63 0.83
C ALA A 265 4.96 26.51 1.62
N LEU A 266 5.49 25.27 1.54
CA LEU A 266 4.97 24.13 2.30
C LEU A 266 5.09 24.33 3.82
N TRP A 267 6.17 24.96 4.29
CA TRP A 267 6.40 25.32 5.68
C TRP A 267 5.37 26.34 6.21
N GLU A 268 5.05 27.36 5.43
CA GLU A 268 3.99 28.33 5.75
C GLU A 268 2.60 27.68 5.75
N GLU A 269 2.33 26.74 4.83
CA GLU A 269 1.05 26.03 4.75
C GLU A 269 0.81 25.08 5.92
N VAL A 270 1.85 24.41 6.45
CA VAL A 270 1.76 23.67 7.73
C VAL A 270 1.82 24.57 8.97
N GLY A 271 1.68 25.89 8.79
CA GLY A 271 1.57 26.86 9.89
C GLY A 271 2.86 27.04 10.69
N LEU A 272 4.02 26.82 10.08
CA LEU A 272 5.34 26.87 10.73
C LEU A 272 5.49 25.87 11.90
N SER A 273 4.81 24.73 11.83
CA SER A 273 4.83 23.68 12.87
C SER A 273 5.82 22.56 12.51
N PRO A 274 6.92 22.34 13.28
CA PRO A 274 7.87 21.26 13.03
C PRO A 274 7.22 19.86 13.09
N GLU A 275 6.19 19.70 13.92
CA GLU A 275 5.42 18.46 14.05
C GLU A 275 4.62 18.14 12.78
N LEU A 276 3.91 19.14 12.22
CA LEU A 276 3.16 18.97 10.99
C LEU A 276 4.08 18.85 9.78
N MET A 277 5.21 19.55 9.77
CA MET A 277 6.25 19.39 8.75
C MET A 277 6.86 17.99 8.76
N CYS A 278 7.12 17.42 9.95
CA CYS A 278 7.57 16.04 10.11
C CYS A 278 6.58 15.05 9.51
N ARG A 279 5.28 15.17 9.86
CA ARG A 279 4.20 14.34 9.29
C ARG A 279 4.10 14.48 7.78
N LEU A 280 4.13 15.70 7.24
CA LEU A 280 4.07 15.95 5.80
C LEU A 280 5.29 15.34 5.07
N ALA A 281 6.50 15.51 5.59
CA ALA A 281 7.70 14.94 5.00
C ALA A 281 7.70 13.39 5.07
N CYS A 282 7.21 12.80 6.17
CA CYS A 282 7.03 11.35 6.28
C CYS A 282 5.98 10.82 5.31
N ALA A 283 4.86 11.54 5.12
CA ALA A 283 3.85 11.20 4.12
C ALA A 283 4.43 11.18 2.70
N LEU A 284 5.23 12.19 2.33
CA LEU A 284 5.87 12.31 1.02
C LEU A 284 6.95 11.26 0.75
N MET A 285 7.53 10.70 1.81
CA MET A 285 8.49 9.59 1.73
C MET A 285 7.78 8.27 1.35
N ASP A 286 6.54 8.05 1.81
CA ASP A 286 5.66 7.02 1.26
C ASP A 286 5.00 7.53 -0.04
N LYS A 287 5.77 7.46 -1.13
CA LYS A 287 5.31 7.86 -2.46
C LYS A 287 3.95 7.24 -2.84
N ILE A 288 3.72 5.97 -2.50
CA ILE A 288 2.48 5.26 -2.89
C ILE A 288 1.30 5.78 -2.06
N GLY A 289 1.48 5.94 -0.75
CA GLY A 289 0.47 6.53 0.12
C GLY A 289 0.16 7.99 -0.26
N ALA A 290 1.17 8.82 -0.51
CA ALA A 290 1.01 10.21 -0.94
C ALA A 290 0.29 10.34 -2.29
N GLU A 291 0.62 9.50 -3.28
CA GLU A 291 -0.08 9.43 -4.56
C GLU A 291 -1.54 8.99 -4.38
N SER A 292 -1.83 8.03 -3.49
CA SER A 292 -3.21 7.61 -3.21
C SER A 292 -4.06 8.71 -2.57
N VAL A 293 -3.49 9.51 -1.66
CA VAL A 293 -4.16 10.69 -1.05
C VAL A 293 -4.37 11.80 -2.08
N GLN A 294 -3.49 11.92 -3.08
CA GLN A 294 -3.68 12.86 -4.19
C GLN A 294 -4.75 12.38 -5.19
N GLN A 295 -4.78 11.09 -5.53
CA GLN A 295 -5.78 10.53 -6.46
C GLN A 295 -7.21 10.65 -5.90
N ALA A 296 -7.35 10.76 -4.57
CA ALA A 296 -8.60 11.15 -3.90
C ALA A 296 -9.02 12.64 -4.08
N ILE A 297 -8.36 13.42 -4.94
CA ILE A 297 -8.71 14.83 -5.25
C ILE A 297 -9.53 14.90 -6.54
N PRO A 298 -10.86 15.15 -6.46
CA PRO A 298 -11.67 15.35 -7.65
C PRO A 298 -11.44 16.74 -8.25
N THR A 299 -10.84 16.82 -9.44
CA THR A 299 -10.81 18.02 -10.28
C THR A 299 -12.13 18.20 -11.04
N VAL A 300 -13.25 18.34 -10.32
CA VAL A 300 -14.56 18.66 -10.90
C VAL A 300 -15.21 19.81 -10.13
N LYS A 301 -15.85 20.73 -10.88
CA LYS A 301 -16.54 21.92 -10.35
C LYS A 301 -17.66 21.52 -9.37
N PRO A 302 -17.98 22.39 -8.38
CA PRO A 302 -18.91 22.03 -7.31
C PRO A 302 -20.34 21.91 -7.83
N THR A 303 -20.86 20.68 -7.83
CA THR A 303 -22.31 20.41 -7.81
C THR A 303 -22.62 19.78 -6.46
N SER A 304 -23.59 20.32 -5.75
CA SER A 304 -23.92 19.93 -4.37
C SER A 304 -24.41 18.49 -4.27
N GLY A 305 -23.59 17.62 -3.68
CA GLY A 305 -23.95 16.26 -3.29
C GLY A 305 -23.12 15.83 -2.09
N VAL A 306 -23.78 15.32 -1.05
CA VAL A 306 -23.11 14.85 0.18
C VAL A 306 -22.36 13.57 -0.13
N MET A 307 -21.03 13.59 -0.07
CA MET A 307 -20.21 12.38 -0.16
C MET A 307 -20.32 11.59 1.14
N ALA A 308 -20.93 10.41 1.07
CA ALA A 308 -21.02 9.49 2.21
C ALA A 308 -19.67 8.81 2.50
N GLU A 309 -19.46 8.50 3.78
CA GLU A 309 -18.26 7.88 4.33
C GLU A 309 -18.09 6.42 3.85
N LYS A 310 -16.85 5.95 3.63
CA LYS A 310 -16.57 4.58 3.14
C LYS A 310 -17.24 3.55 4.05
N THR A 311 -18.17 2.76 3.50
CA THR A 311 -19.16 2.06 4.35
C THR A 311 -18.76 0.64 4.77
N PHE A 312 -17.87 -0.04 4.04
CA PHE A 312 -17.48 -1.45 4.30
C PHE A 312 -16.93 -1.69 5.72
N HIS A 313 -17.27 -2.83 6.33
CA HIS A 313 -16.93 -3.19 7.71
C HIS A 313 -15.42 -3.21 8.05
N TYR A 314 -14.54 -3.33 7.06
CA TYR A 314 -13.09 -3.41 7.23
C TYR A 314 -12.36 -2.42 6.31
N GLU A 315 -11.12 -2.11 6.63
CA GLU A 315 -10.29 -1.26 5.77
C GLU A 315 -9.99 -1.96 4.42
N GLN A 316 -10.49 -1.39 3.32
CA GLN A 316 -10.17 -1.85 1.97
C GLN A 316 -8.77 -1.36 1.57
N ARG A 317 -7.74 -2.14 1.93
CA ARG A 317 -6.35 -1.90 1.51
C ARG A 317 -6.02 -2.57 0.19
N ARG A 318 -5.01 -2.05 -0.52
CA ARG A 318 -4.40 -2.70 -1.69
C ARG A 318 -3.75 -4.04 -1.27
N LEU A 319 -3.99 -5.11 -2.01
CA LEU A 319 -3.38 -6.43 -1.79
C LEU A 319 -2.61 -6.81 -3.06
N GLU A 320 -1.34 -7.18 -2.98
CA GLU A 320 -0.59 -7.55 -4.18
C GLU A 320 0.53 -8.56 -3.94
N ASN A 321 0.99 -9.15 -5.04
CA ASN A 321 2.23 -9.90 -5.13
C ASN A 321 2.94 -9.54 -6.46
N ASP A 322 3.96 -10.30 -6.88
CA ASP A 322 4.70 -10.01 -8.11
C ASP A 322 3.86 -10.13 -9.40
N LEU A 323 2.72 -10.84 -9.35
CA LEU A 323 1.95 -11.21 -10.54
C LEU A 323 0.64 -10.41 -10.69
N VAL A 324 -0.04 -10.08 -9.59
CA VAL A 324 -1.28 -9.30 -9.62
C VAL A 324 -1.35 -8.28 -8.49
N ALA A 325 -2.17 -7.24 -8.67
CA ALA A 325 -2.63 -6.37 -7.61
C ALA A 325 -4.16 -6.32 -7.57
N LEU A 326 -4.70 -6.32 -6.35
CA LEU A 326 -6.09 -5.98 -6.04
C LEU A 326 -6.12 -4.56 -5.51
N VAL A 327 -6.76 -3.67 -6.25
CA VAL A 327 -6.92 -2.26 -5.89
C VAL A 327 -8.38 -2.05 -5.53
N PRO A 328 -8.73 -1.36 -4.42
CA PRO A 328 -10.12 -0.99 -4.15
C PRO A 328 -10.76 -0.35 -5.38
N PHE A 329 -11.99 -0.71 -5.72
CA PHE A 329 -12.61 -0.27 -6.98
C PHE A 329 -12.95 1.22 -6.91
N GLU A 330 -12.12 2.02 -7.58
CA GLU A 330 -12.32 3.45 -7.79
C GLU A 330 -13.13 3.71 -9.08
N PRO A 331 -14.34 4.30 -8.99
CA PRO A 331 -15.21 4.57 -10.13
C PRO A 331 -14.54 5.34 -11.28
N GLY A 332 -13.83 6.42 -10.97
CA GLY A 332 -13.21 7.29 -11.97
C GLY A 332 -12.05 6.66 -12.75
N VAL A 333 -11.56 5.48 -12.32
CA VAL A 333 -10.46 4.75 -12.96
C VAL A 333 -10.98 3.46 -13.61
N HIS A 334 -11.83 2.71 -12.90
CA HIS A 334 -12.15 1.34 -13.27
C HIS A 334 -13.52 1.17 -13.96
N THR A 335 -14.42 2.15 -13.88
CA THR A 335 -15.76 2.02 -14.50
C THR A 335 -15.69 1.95 -16.02
N ALA A 336 -14.96 2.85 -16.68
CA ALA A 336 -14.79 2.83 -18.14
C ALA A 336 -14.25 1.49 -18.69
N PRO A 337 -13.07 0.98 -18.24
CA PRO A 337 -12.56 -0.31 -18.73
C PRO A 337 -13.44 -1.49 -18.32
N PHE A 338 -14.11 -1.45 -17.17
CA PHE A 338 -15.08 -2.48 -16.81
C PHE A 338 -16.27 -2.50 -17.77
N VAL A 339 -16.86 -1.34 -18.06
CA VAL A 339 -18.02 -1.21 -18.96
C VAL A 339 -17.68 -1.62 -20.40
N GLU A 340 -16.48 -1.28 -20.89
CA GLU A 340 -15.98 -1.74 -22.18
C GLU A 340 -15.86 -3.28 -22.23
N MET A 341 -15.24 -3.88 -21.22
CA MET A 341 -14.98 -5.33 -21.20
C MET A 341 -16.27 -6.15 -21.04
N ILE A 342 -17.25 -5.70 -20.24
CA ILE A 342 -18.55 -6.41 -20.13
C ILE A 342 -19.40 -6.30 -21.41
N LYS A 343 -19.25 -5.20 -22.18
CA LYS A 343 -19.89 -5.04 -23.50
C LYS A 343 -19.21 -5.91 -24.56
N THR A 344 -17.89 -6.08 -24.47
CA THR A 344 -17.09 -6.93 -25.36
C THR A 344 -17.36 -8.42 -25.12
N TYR A 345 -17.63 -8.82 -23.87
CA TYR A 345 -17.81 -10.21 -23.46
C TYR A 345 -19.15 -10.49 -22.75
N PRO A 346 -20.32 -10.21 -23.39
CA PRO A 346 -21.63 -10.33 -22.74
C PRO A 346 -21.98 -11.77 -22.32
N ASP A 347 -21.44 -12.77 -23.01
CA ASP A 347 -21.63 -14.19 -22.68
C ASP A 347 -21.06 -14.59 -21.31
N MET A 348 -20.17 -13.80 -20.70
CA MET A 348 -19.68 -14.03 -19.33
C MET A 348 -20.80 -14.06 -18.30
N PHE A 349 -21.91 -13.36 -18.56
CA PHE A 349 -23.06 -13.28 -17.68
C PHE A 349 -24.04 -14.46 -17.80
N THR A 350 -23.74 -15.46 -18.65
CA THR A 350 -24.55 -16.69 -18.82
C THR A 350 -24.99 -17.35 -17.50
N TYR A 351 -24.16 -17.22 -16.44
CA TYR A 351 -24.37 -17.82 -15.12
C TYR A 351 -24.43 -16.80 -13.96
N ILE A 352 -24.40 -15.49 -14.26
CA ILE A 352 -24.34 -14.41 -13.27
C ILE A 352 -25.55 -13.49 -13.49
N PRO A 353 -26.43 -13.29 -12.50
CA PRO A 353 -27.60 -12.43 -12.66
C PRO A 353 -27.15 -10.97 -12.61
N PHE A 354 -26.77 -10.43 -13.76
CA PHE A 354 -26.20 -9.09 -13.90
C PHE A 354 -27.13 -8.20 -14.73
N PRO A 355 -27.34 -6.92 -14.35
CA PRO A 355 -28.17 -6.01 -15.12
C PRO A 355 -27.53 -5.68 -16.48
N VAL A 356 -28.34 -5.34 -17.48
CA VAL A 356 -27.80 -4.75 -18.72
C VAL A 356 -27.31 -3.35 -18.43
N ILE A 357 -26.05 -3.11 -18.80
CA ILE A 357 -25.33 -1.85 -18.64
C ILE A 357 -25.10 -1.25 -20.02
N ASN A 358 -25.70 -0.09 -20.29
CA ASN A 358 -25.54 0.60 -21.58
C ASN A 358 -24.34 1.55 -21.59
N ASP A 359 -23.95 2.08 -20.43
CA ASP A 359 -22.89 3.06 -20.24
C ASP A 359 -22.38 3.05 -18.78
N GLU A 360 -21.44 3.94 -18.48
CA GLU A 360 -20.80 4.08 -17.17
C GLU A 360 -21.77 4.52 -16.07
N ALA A 361 -22.67 5.46 -16.35
CA ALA A 361 -23.67 5.91 -15.38
C ALA A 361 -24.65 4.78 -15.03
N ASP A 362 -25.00 3.96 -16.02
CA ASP A 362 -25.80 2.76 -15.82
C ASP A 362 -25.10 1.73 -14.91
N PHE A 363 -23.78 1.52 -15.04
CA PHE A 363 -23.03 0.65 -14.12
C PHE A 363 -23.01 1.21 -12.71
N LEU A 364 -22.72 2.50 -12.55
CA LEU A 364 -22.65 3.13 -11.23
C LEU A 364 -23.98 2.97 -10.49
N ARG A 365 -25.07 3.37 -11.13
CA ARG A 365 -26.41 3.36 -10.56
C ARG A 365 -27.02 1.96 -10.36
N LYS A 366 -26.76 1.01 -11.26
CA LYS A 366 -27.37 -0.34 -11.20
C LYS A 366 -26.55 -1.35 -10.38
N VAL A 367 -25.27 -1.07 -10.12
CA VAL A 367 -24.35 -2.04 -9.49
C VAL A 367 -23.50 -1.39 -8.41
N TYR A 368 -22.69 -0.38 -8.74
CA TYR A 368 -21.66 0.11 -7.83
C TYR A 368 -22.23 0.83 -6.60
N GLU A 369 -23.25 1.69 -6.77
CA GLU A 369 -23.89 2.43 -5.67
C GLU A 369 -24.41 1.50 -4.58
N GLY A 370 -25.02 0.36 -4.96
CA GLY A 370 -25.51 -0.64 -4.01
C GLY A 370 -24.38 -1.34 -3.24
N ILE A 371 -23.26 -1.63 -3.90
CA ILE A 371 -22.06 -2.19 -3.25
C ILE A 371 -21.44 -1.14 -2.31
N HIS A 372 -21.24 0.09 -2.79
CA HIS A 372 -20.59 1.16 -2.04
C HIS A 372 -21.37 1.57 -0.78
N ALA A 373 -22.70 1.58 -0.84
CA ALA A 373 -23.57 1.88 0.29
C ALA A 373 -23.74 0.71 1.28
N SER A 374 -23.21 -0.48 0.97
CA SER A 374 -23.33 -1.66 1.82
C SER A 374 -22.11 -1.80 2.73
N PRO A 375 -22.28 -1.93 4.06
CA PRO A 375 -21.17 -2.26 4.95
C PRO A 375 -20.70 -3.71 4.78
N ALA A 376 -21.52 -4.57 4.18
CA ALA A 376 -21.25 -5.99 4.01
C ALA A 376 -20.51 -6.32 2.69
N ASP A 377 -20.42 -5.37 1.76
CA ASP A 377 -19.92 -5.61 0.40
C ASP A 377 -18.76 -4.66 0.04
N CYS A 378 -17.79 -5.15 -0.71
CA CYS A 378 -16.76 -4.33 -1.34
C CYS A 378 -16.29 -4.93 -2.66
N LEU A 379 -15.69 -4.09 -3.51
CA LEU A 379 -15.24 -4.45 -4.86
C LEU A 379 -13.78 -4.03 -5.05
N PHE A 380 -12.99 -4.89 -5.68
CA PHE A 380 -11.61 -4.64 -6.06
C PHE A 380 -11.46 -4.82 -7.57
N ALA A 381 -10.72 -3.90 -8.19
CA ALA A 381 -10.13 -4.09 -9.51
C ALA A 381 -8.98 -5.10 -9.44
N VAL A 382 -8.93 -6.05 -10.38
CA VAL A 382 -7.82 -6.99 -10.54
C VAL A 382 -6.91 -6.47 -11.64
N MET A 383 -5.68 -6.08 -11.28
CA MET A 383 -4.66 -5.62 -12.22
C MET A 383 -3.62 -6.71 -12.42
N ASP A 384 -3.42 -7.14 -13.67
CA ASP A 384 -2.32 -8.04 -14.02
C ASP A 384 -1.01 -7.24 -14.18
N LYS A 385 0.03 -7.67 -13.47
CA LYS A 385 1.35 -7.01 -13.45
C LYS A 385 2.30 -7.56 -14.52
N VAL A 386 1.92 -8.63 -15.23
CA VAL A 386 2.79 -9.38 -16.16
C VAL A 386 2.53 -9.03 -17.64
N VAL A 387 1.42 -8.40 -17.99
CA VAL A 387 1.08 -8.03 -19.39
C VAL A 387 2.17 -7.16 -20.03
N SER A 388 2.51 -7.48 -21.29
CA SER A 388 3.66 -6.94 -22.03
C SER A 388 3.81 -5.41 -21.92
N PRO A 389 5.05 -4.88 -21.79
CA PRO A 389 5.32 -3.44 -21.79
C PRO A 389 4.95 -2.71 -23.10
N GLU A 390 4.53 -3.42 -24.14
CA GLU A 390 4.06 -2.85 -25.41
C GLU A 390 2.63 -2.26 -25.31
N ALA A 391 1.86 -2.64 -24.29
CA ALA A 391 0.56 -2.05 -24.01
C ALA A 391 0.69 -0.88 -23.02
N LEU A 392 0.77 0.35 -23.55
CA LEU A 392 0.88 1.58 -22.76
C LEU A 392 -0.43 1.98 -22.03
N ASP A 393 -1.52 1.26 -22.26
CA ASP A 393 -2.84 1.55 -21.71
C ASP A 393 -3.10 0.79 -20.40
N THR A 394 -3.59 1.51 -19.39
CA THR A 394 -4.12 0.97 -18.14
C THR A 394 -5.27 -0.02 -18.35
N SER A 395 -6.08 0.13 -19.42
CA SER A 395 -7.14 -0.81 -19.79
C SER A 395 -6.59 -2.23 -20.05
N ALA A 396 -5.43 -2.33 -20.71
CA ALA A 396 -4.81 -3.60 -21.10
C ALA A 396 -4.30 -4.44 -19.91
N LYS A 397 -4.24 -3.86 -18.71
CA LYS A 397 -3.88 -4.54 -17.45
C LYS A 397 -5.09 -4.83 -16.56
N PHE A 398 -6.27 -4.33 -16.91
CA PHE A 398 -7.51 -4.53 -16.15
C PHE A 398 -8.08 -5.93 -16.41
N ALA A 399 -7.70 -6.87 -15.54
CA ALA A 399 -7.93 -8.29 -15.75
C ALA A 399 -9.31 -8.78 -15.28
N GLY A 400 -10.01 -7.98 -14.47
CA GLY A 400 -11.31 -8.33 -13.91
C GLY A 400 -11.64 -7.58 -12.64
N VAL A 401 -12.64 -8.09 -11.91
CA VAL A 401 -12.98 -7.66 -10.55
C VAL A 401 -13.12 -8.86 -9.62
N VAL A 402 -12.82 -8.64 -8.35
CA VAL A 402 -13.15 -9.54 -7.24
C VAL A 402 -13.87 -8.75 -6.15
N SER A 403 -14.73 -9.41 -5.39
CA SER A 403 -15.53 -8.77 -4.34
C SER A 403 -15.53 -9.60 -3.06
N LEU A 404 -15.72 -8.93 -1.93
CA LEU A 404 -16.28 -9.55 -0.74
C LEU A 404 -17.75 -9.14 -0.66
N THR A 405 -18.64 -10.07 -0.34
CA THR A 405 -20.07 -9.80 -0.22
C THR A 405 -20.70 -10.50 0.97
N ALA A 406 -21.83 -9.99 1.46
CA ALA A 406 -22.55 -10.51 2.62
C ALA A 406 -21.65 -10.69 3.87
N THR A 407 -20.64 -9.83 3.99
CA THR A 407 -19.67 -9.85 5.09
C THR A 407 -20.37 -9.55 6.41
N ASN A 408 -20.23 -10.47 7.37
CA ASN A 408 -20.84 -10.37 8.68
C ASN A 408 -19.75 -10.48 9.76
N PRO A 409 -19.38 -9.38 10.45
CA PRO A 409 -18.29 -9.38 11.42
C PRO A 409 -18.64 -10.14 12.70
N VAL A 410 -19.93 -10.23 13.08
CA VAL A 410 -20.40 -10.96 14.27
C VAL A 410 -20.20 -12.47 14.09
N ASN A 411 -20.53 -12.98 12.90
CA ASN A 411 -20.36 -14.38 12.53
C ASN A 411 -18.95 -14.68 11.97
N ALA A 412 -18.13 -13.65 11.76
CA ALA A 412 -16.81 -13.71 11.15
C ALA A 412 -16.81 -14.47 9.80
N VAL A 413 -17.72 -14.09 8.89
CA VAL A 413 -17.92 -14.75 7.59
C VAL A 413 -18.04 -13.74 6.45
N THR A 414 -17.59 -14.13 5.25
CA THR A 414 -17.76 -13.37 4.00
C THR A 414 -17.91 -14.32 2.80
N GLU A 415 -18.47 -13.84 1.68
CA GLU A 415 -18.50 -14.53 0.39
C GLU A 415 -17.55 -13.85 -0.61
N VAL A 416 -16.72 -14.62 -1.30
CA VAL A 416 -15.89 -14.12 -2.41
C VAL A 416 -16.64 -14.19 -3.74
N GLY A 417 -16.69 -13.05 -4.44
CA GLY A 417 -17.07 -12.99 -5.86
C GLY A 417 -15.83 -12.80 -6.73
N ALA A 418 -15.82 -13.39 -7.93
CA ALA A 418 -14.72 -13.24 -8.88
C ALA A 418 -15.22 -13.25 -10.34
N MET A 419 -14.81 -12.24 -11.10
CA MET A 419 -15.12 -12.07 -12.52
C MET A 419 -13.85 -11.67 -13.26
N ILE A 420 -13.19 -12.66 -13.88
CA ILE A 420 -11.95 -12.49 -14.65
C ILE A 420 -12.28 -12.53 -16.14
N PHE A 421 -11.83 -11.53 -16.89
CA PHE A 421 -12.12 -11.40 -18.33
C PHE A 421 -11.39 -12.45 -19.17
N PRO A 422 -11.88 -12.80 -20.38
CA PRO A 422 -11.49 -14.03 -21.05
C PRO A 422 -10.02 -14.10 -21.43
N ALA A 423 -9.40 -12.97 -21.78
CA ALA A 423 -7.96 -12.85 -22.05
C ALA A 423 -7.08 -13.26 -20.85
N PHE A 424 -7.60 -13.17 -19.64
CA PHE A 424 -6.91 -13.49 -18.38
C PHE A 424 -7.37 -14.81 -17.76
N GLN A 425 -8.35 -15.50 -18.34
CA GLN A 425 -8.81 -16.78 -17.84
C GLN A 425 -7.78 -17.89 -18.12
N ARG A 426 -7.64 -18.84 -17.19
CA ARG A 426 -6.67 -19.96 -17.23
C ARG A 426 -5.19 -19.56 -17.08
N THR A 427 -4.89 -18.28 -16.88
CA THR A 427 -3.58 -17.74 -16.50
C THR A 427 -3.34 -17.81 -14.98
N HIS A 428 -2.26 -17.20 -14.48
CA HIS A 428 -2.01 -16.93 -13.05
C HIS A 428 -3.07 -16.07 -12.37
N VAL A 429 -3.79 -15.20 -13.08
CA VAL A 429 -4.55 -14.08 -12.50
C VAL A 429 -5.59 -14.53 -11.46
N ALA A 430 -6.50 -15.43 -11.84
CA ALA A 430 -7.61 -15.82 -10.97
C ALA A 430 -7.13 -16.44 -9.66
N THR A 431 -6.17 -17.37 -9.73
CA THR A 431 -5.59 -18.05 -8.56
C THR A 431 -4.93 -17.06 -7.62
N ASN A 432 -4.19 -16.08 -8.16
CA ASN A 432 -3.51 -15.07 -7.35
C ASN A 432 -4.49 -14.06 -6.73
N ALA A 433 -5.48 -13.57 -7.49
CA ALA A 433 -6.50 -12.67 -6.98
C ALA A 433 -7.31 -13.29 -5.83
N ILE A 434 -7.78 -14.52 -6.01
CA ILE A 434 -8.58 -15.22 -4.98
C ILE A 434 -7.69 -15.61 -3.79
N GLY A 435 -6.43 -16.02 -4.03
CA GLY A 435 -5.46 -16.31 -2.97
C GLY A 435 -5.13 -15.11 -2.09
N LEU A 436 -4.98 -13.91 -2.67
CA LEU A 436 -4.78 -12.66 -1.91
C LEU A 436 -5.99 -12.32 -1.03
N LEU A 437 -7.23 -12.49 -1.53
CA LEU A 437 -8.43 -12.33 -0.69
C LEU A 437 -8.48 -13.37 0.43
N LEU A 438 -8.15 -14.64 0.16
CA LEU A 438 -8.13 -15.71 1.16
C LEU A 438 -7.09 -15.42 2.26
N PHE A 439 -5.88 -14.98 1.88
CA PHE A 439 -4.86 -14.58 2.86
C PHE A 439 -5.35 -13.41 3.71
N TRP A 440 -5.87 -12.35 3.08
CA TRP A 440 -6.38 -11.21 3.84
C TRP A 440 -7.54 -11.58 4.77
N THR A 441 -8.47 -12.42 4.34
CA THR A 441 -9.68 -12.76 5.11
C THR A 441 -9.42 -13.79 6.22
N LEU A 442 -8.62 -14.83 5.97
CA LEU A 442 -8.43 -15.96 6.91
C LEU A 442 -7.15 -15.86 7.75
N ASP A 443 -6.12 -15.12 7.32
CA ASP A 443 -4.91 -14.96 8.16
C ASP A 443 -5.27 -14.25 9.48
N PRO A 444 -4.60 -14.59 10.59
CA PRO A 444 -4.87 -13.95 11.88
C PRO A 444 -4.45 -12.46 11.87
N PRO A 445 -5.06 -11.61 12.72
CA PRO A 445 -4.67 -10.20 12.87
C PRO A 445 -3.19 -9.98 13.21
N SER A 446 -2.54 -10.94 13.89
CA SER A 446 -1.11 -10.92 14.19
C SER A 446 -0.19 -10.95 12.95
N THR A 447 -0.70 -11.43 11.82
CA THR A 447 -0.03 -11.37 10.50
C THR A 447 -0.70 -10.39 9.55
N GLY A 448 -1.58 -9.53 10.08
CA GLY A 448 -2.30 -8.49 9.33
C GLY A 448 -3.52 -8.97 8.55
N GLY A 449 -4.03 -10.19 8.77
CA GLY A 449 -5.32 -10.62 8.21
C GLY A 449 -6.52 -10.22 9.07
N LEU A 450 -7.73 -10.56 8.63
CA LEU A 450 -8.99 -10.25 9.32
C LEU A 450 -9.38 -11.31 10.37
N GLY A 451 -8.78 -12.49 10.35
CA GLY A 451 -9.12 -13.60 11.25
C GLY A 451 -10.57 -14.09 11.11
N LEU A 452 -11.15 -14.04 9.90
CA LEU A 452 -12.49 -14.56 9.66
C LEU A 452 -12.53 -16.08 9.85
N ARG A 453 -13.66 -16.59 10.33
CA ARG A 453 -13.90 -18.02 10.53
C ARG A 453 -14.18 -18.76 9.22
N ARG A 454 -14.70 -18.06 8.21
CA ARG A 454 -15.27 -18.70 7.02
C ARG A 454 -15.27 -17.77 5.81
N VAL A 455 -14.85 -18.31 4.67
CA VAL A 455 -14.97 -17.67 3.35
C VAL A 455 -15.79 -18.58 2.45
N ILE A 456 -16.88 -18.05 1.88
CA ILE A 456 -17.84 -18.76 1.04
C ILE A 456 -17.53 -18.47 -0.44
N TRP A 457 -17.70 -19.46 -1.31
CA TRP A 457 -17.79 -19.27 -2.76
C TRP A 457 -19.14 -19.80 -3.25
N GLN A 458 -19.91 -18.98 -3.96
CA GLN A 458 -21.17 -19.39 -4.57
C GLN A 458 -21.10 -19.37 -6.09
N SER A 459 -21.70 -20.38 -6.72
CA SER A 459 -21.78 -20.49 -8.19
C SER A 459 -23.15 -20.98 -8.64
N HIS A 460 -23.54 -20.69 -9.88
CA HIS A 460 -24.68 -21.39 -10.48
C HIS A 460 -24.36 -22.89 -10.54
N ALA A 461 -25.29 -23.77 -10.17
CA ALA A 461 -25.05 -25.21 -10.07
C ALA A 461 -24.58 -25.84 -11.40
N GLY A 462 -25.04 -25.31 -12.53
CA GLY A 462 -24.60 -25.67 -13.89
C GLY A 462 -23.32 -24.98 -14.39
N ASN A 463 -22.66 -24.10 -13.62
CA ASN A 463 -21.42 -23.44 -14.04
C ASN A 463 -20.18 -24.27 -13.67
N ASP A 464 -19.94 -25.34 -14.41
CA ASP A 464 -18.84 -26.28 -14.12
C ASP A 464 -17.45 -25.64 -14.20
N VAL A 465 -17.28 -24.52 -14.92
CA VAL A 465 -16.01 -23.79 -14.98
C VAL A 465 -15.70 -23.13 -13.64
N SER A 466 -16.66 -22.42 -13.06
CA SER A 466 -16.53 -21.80 -11.73
C SER A 466 -16.43 -22.85 -10.62
N ARG A 467 -17.26 -23.92 -10.67
CA ARG A 467 -17.21 -25.04 -9.71
C ARG A 467 -15.85 -25.72 -9.67
N ARG A 468 -15.24 -26.02 -10.84
CA ARG A 468 -13.86 -26.54 -10.92
C ARG A 468 -12.81 -25.53 -10.46
N ALA A 469 -13.06 -24.23 -10.56
CA ALA A 469 -12.13 -23.22 -10.06
C ALA A 469 -12.11 -23.18 -8.53
N ALA A 470 -13.27 -23.19 -7.87
CA ALA A 470 -13.38 -23.25 -6.41
C ALA A 470 -12.66 -24.47 -5.83
N LEU A 471 -12.98 -25.66 -6.33
CA LEU A 471 -12.34 -26.93 -5.92
C LEU A 471 -10.82 -26.92 -6.15
N ARG A 472 -10.35 -26.40 -7.29
CA ARG A 472 -8.90 -26.31 -7.59
C ARG A 472 -8.16 -25.42 -6.59
N ILE A 473 -8.76 -24.28 -6.22
CA ILE A 473 -8.16 -23.33 -5.28
C ILE A 473 -8.12 -23.92 -3.86
N GLY A 474 -9.07 -24.79 -3.52
CA GLY A 474 -9.09 -25.54 -2.26
C GLY A 474 -10.33 -25.30 -1.40
N PHE A 475 -11.40 -24.73 -1.97
CA PHE A 475 -12.71 -24.67 -1.32
C PHE A 475 -13.35 -26.06 -1.32
N GLU A 476 -13.91 -26.47 -0.18
CA GLU A 476 -14.71 -27.70 -0.06
C GLU A 476 -16.14 -27.48 -0.53
N PHE A 477 -16.77 -28.53 -1.08
CA PHE A 477 -18.17 -28.48 -1.54
C PHE A 477 -19.14 -28.88 -0.43
N GLU A 478 -20.11 -28.02 -0.14
CA GLU A 478 -21.09 -28.28 0.93
C GLU A 478 -22.46 -28.73 0.42
N GLY A 479 -22.88 -28.27 -0.76
CA GLY A 479 -24.16 -28.70 -1.33
C GLY A 479 -24.74 -27.79 -2.41
N ILE A 480 -25.97 -28.14 -2.83
CA ILE A 480 -26.77 -27.36 -3.78
C ILE A 480 -27.98 -26.75 -3.05
N ALA A 481 -27.99 -25.43 -2.89
CA ALA A 481 -29.18 -24.67 -2.55
C ALA A 481 -30.12 -24.67 -3.77
N ARG A 482 -31.22 -25.45 -3.68
CA ARG A 482 -32.23 -25.55 -4.73
C ARG A 482 -33.16 -24.34 -4.68
N TRP A 483 -33.44 -23.75 -5.84
CA TRP A 483 -34.27 -22.55 -6.01
C TRP A 483 -33.81 -21.34 -5.15
N ASP A 484 -32.50 -21.20 -5.00
CA ASP A 484 -31.83 -20.21 -4.15
C ASP A 484 -32.05 -18.75 -4.59
N ARG A 485 -32.03 -18.47 -5.89
CA ARG A 485 -32.15 -17.12 -6.44
C ARG A 485 -33.03 -17.07 -7.68
N VAL A 486 -33.68 -15.93 -7.88
CA VAL A 486 -34.29 -15.55 -9.16
C VAL A 486 -33.18 -15.27 -10.20
N PHE A 487 -33.39 -15.68 -11.44
CA PHE A 487 -32.38 -15.63 -12.50
C PHE A 487 -33.04 -15.24 -13.84
N PRO A 488 -33.31 -13.93 -14.06
CA PRO A 488 -34.20 -13.47 -15.13
C PRO A 488 -33.63 -13.62 -16.56
N ARG A 489 -32.34 -13.93 -16.72
CA ARG A 489 -31.63 -14.02 -18.01
C ARG A 489 -30.49 -15.04 -17.98
N GLY A 490 -30.40 -15.91 -18.98
CA GLY A 490 -29.23 -16.79 -19.22
C GLY A 490 -29.62 -18.19 -19.71
N LYS A 491 -28.65 -18.94 -20.28
CA LYS A 491 -28.90 -20.24 -20.95
C LYS A 491 -29.30 -21.40 -20.03
N VAL A 492 -29.07 -21.30 -18.72
CA VAL A 492 -29.18 -22.44 -17.77
C VAL A 492 -30.16 -22.16 -16.63
N ALA A 493 -31.08 -21.22 -16.85
CA ALA A 493 -32.15 -20.90 -15.92
C ALA A 493 -33.18 -22.03 -15.86
N LEU A 494 -33.69 -22.34 -14.66
CA LEU A 494 -34.76 -23.31 -14.48
C LEU A 494 -36.11 -22.68 -14.83
N SER A 495 -36.87 -23.34 -15.70
CA SER A 495 -38.18 -22.84 -16.13
C SER A 495 -39.11 -22.61 -14.93
N ALA A 496 -39.68 -21.42 -14.86
CA ALA A 496 -40.72 -21.08 -13.90
C ALA A 496 -42.10 -21.67 -14.25
N GLU A 497 -42.24 -22.35 -15.38
CA GLU A 497 -43.51 -22.91 -15.88
C GLU A 497 -44.19 -23.84 -14.87
N ALA A 498 -43.44 -24.74 -14.23
CA ALA A 498 -43.96 -25.60 -13.17
C ALA A 498 -44.42 -24.80 -11.93
N LEU A 499 -43.82 -23.63 -11.66
CA LEU A 499 -44.23 -22.73 -10.58
C LEU A 499 -45.53 -22.01 -10.95
N ARG A 500 -45.60 -21.44 -12.16
CA ARG A 500 -46.79 -20.76 -12.72
C ARG A 500 -48.00 -21.70 -12.74
N LEU A 501 -47.82 -22.92 -13.26
CA LEU A 501 -48.87 -23.94 -13.35
C LEU A 501 -49.36 -24.39 -11.97
N ARG A 502 -48.46 -24.50 -10.98
CA ARG A 502 -48.81 -24.85 -9.60
C ARG A 502 -49.54 -23.72 -8.86
N ASN A 503 -49.06 -22.49 -8.99
CA ASN A 503 -49.48 -21.36 -8.16
C ASN A 503 -50.57 -20.50 -8.80
N GLY A 504 -50.84 -20.66 -10.11
CA GLY A 504 -51.74 -19.78 -10.87
C GLY A 504 -51.17 -18.37 -11.09
N THR A 505 -49.87 -18.18 -10.86
CA THR A 505 -49.22 -16.87 -10.89
C THR A 505 -48.80 -16.46 -12.30
N HIS A 506 -49.01 -15.19 -12.62
CA HIS A 506 -48.49 -14.56 -13.82
C HIS A 506 -47.06 -14.04 -13.59
N GLU A 507 -46.27 -13.90 -14.65
CA GLU A 507 -44.95 -13.24 -14.66
C GLU A 507 -43.81 -13.86 -13.82
N GLU A 508 -43.99 -15.04 -13.21
CA GLU A 508 -42.94 -15.73 -12.44
C GLU A 508 -41.59 -15.80 -13.19
N GLN A 509 -40.50 -15.48 -12.49
CA GLN A 509 -39.18 -15.42 -13.08
C GLN A 509 -38.44 -16.78 -12.97
N PRO A 510 -37.59 -17.15 -13.94
CA PRO A 510 -36.80 -18.38 -13.88
C PRO A 510 -35.93 -18.47 -12.62
N GLY A 511 -35.70 -19.70 -12.15
CA GLY A 511 -34.91 -19.97 -10.94
C GLY A 511 -33.47 -20.37 -11.20
N ARG A 512 -32.59 -20.13 -10.22
CA ARG A 512 -31.21 -20.63 -10.15
C ARG A 512 -31.07 -21.62 -8.99
N HIS A 513 -30.32 -22.70 -9.22
CA HIS A 513 -29.73 -23.49 -8.13
C HIS A 513 -28.31 -22.98 -7.87
N THR A 514 -27.92 -22.84 -6.61
CA THR A 514 -26.59 -22.39 -6.22
C THR A 514 -25.78 -23.54 -5.64
N ALA A 515 -24.60 -23.78 -6.20
CA ALA A 515 -23.59 -24.63 -5.57
C ALA A 515 -22.79 -23.78 -4.57
N VAL A 516 -22.73 -24.25 -3.33
CA VAL A 516 -22.06 -23.58 -2.20
C VAL A 516 -20.78 -24.33 -1.85
N TYR A 517 -19.71 -23.56 -1.67
CA TYR A 517 -18.39 -24.03 -1.27
C TYR A 517 -17.81 -23.13 -0.19
N SER A 518 -16.84 -23.60 0.59
CA SER A 518 -16.17 -22.77 1.59
C SER A 518 -14.73 -23.20 1.93
N ILE A 519 -13.99 -22.28 2.55
CA ILE A 519 -12.82 -22.57 3.38
C ILE A 519 -13.12 -22.04 4.78
N VAL A 520 -12.73 -22.80 5.81
CA VAL A 520 -12.89 -22.44 7.22
C VAL A 520 -11.55 -22.32 7.94
N TRP A 521 -11.52 -21.54 9.03
CA TRP A 521 -10.30 -21.16 9.75
C TRP A 521 -9.52 -22.34 10.35
N ASP A 522 -10.23 -23.38 10.79
CA ASP A 522 -9.67 -24.59 11.40
C ASP A 522 -9.01 -25.54 10.39
N GLU A 523 -9.27 -25.32 9.09
CA GLU A 523 -8.55 -25.96 7.98
C GLU A 523 -7.45 -25.05 7.39
N TRP A 524 -7.31 -23.81 7.87
CA TRP A 524 -6.54 -22.77 7.18
C TRP A 524 -5.04 -23.05 7.17
N GLU A 525 -4.46 -23.47 8.30
CA GLU A 525 -3.03 -23.81 8.40
C GLU A 525 -2.61 -24.90 7.39
N ASP A 526 -3.51 -25.85 7.10
CA ASP A 526 -3.27 -26.93 6.13
C ASP A 526 -3.51 -26.50 4.67
N LYS A 527 -4.42 -25.54 4.43
CA LYS A 527 -4.80 -25.08 3.07
C LYS A 527 -3.93 -23.92 2.58
N ARG A 528 -3.56 -22.99 3.46
CA ARG A 528 -2.74 -21.80 3.18
C ARG A 528 -1.44 -22.09 2.40
N PRO A 529 -0.55 -23.02 2.84
CA PRO A 529 0.69 -23.29 2.09
C PRO A 529 0.43 -23.94 0.73
N LYS A 530 -0.65 -24.73 0.58
CA LYS A 530 -1.05 -25.32 -0.71
C LYS A 530 -1.55 -24.24 -1.68
N ILE A 531 -2.24 -23.22 -1.18
CA ILE A 531 -2.69 -22.06 -1.96
C ILE A 531 -1.49 -21.19 -2.36
N ALA A 532 -0.55 -20.91 -1.44
CA ALA A 532 0.70 -20.20 -1.75
C ALA A 532 1.47 -20.87 -2.90
N ALA A 533 1.68 -22.19 -2.83
CA ALA A 533 2.32 -22.98 -3.87
C ALA A 533 1.52 -23.08 -5.19
N GLN A 534 0.23 -22.70 -5.20
CA GLN A 534 -0.53 -22.50 -6.45
C GLN A 534 -0.36 -21.08 -7.02
N MET A 535 -0.25 -20.06 -6.16
CA MET A 535 -0.06 -18.66 -6.55
C MET A 535 1.29 -18.44 -7.27
N GLU A 536 2.35 -19.10 -6.80
CA GLU A 536 3.70 -19.06 -7.40
C GLU A 536 3.77 -19.63 -8.84
N LYS A 537 2.80 -20.45 -9.25
CA LYS A 537 2.79 -21.08 -10.57
C LYS A 537 2.38 -20.08 -11.64
N ARG A 538 3.40 -19.46 -12.26
CA ARG A 538 3.24 -18.77 -13.55
C ARG A 538 2.73 -19.78 -14.59
N LYS A 539 1.52 -19.55 -15.09
CA LYS A 539 0.86 -20.29 -16.17
C LYS A 539 0.40 -19.32 -17.24
#